data_AF-A0A916MLB0-F1
#
_entry.id   AF-A0A916MLB0-F1
#
_cell.length_a   1.000
_cell.length_b   1.000
_cell.length_c   1.000
_cell.angle_alpha   90.00
_cell.angle_beta   90.00
_cell.angle_gamma   90.00
#
_symmetry.space_group_name_H-M   'P 1'
#
loop_
_entity.id
_entity.type
_entity.pdbx_description
1 polymer ?
#
loop_
_entity_poly.entity_id
_entity_poly.type
_entity_poly.pdbx_seq_one_letter_code
_entity_poly.pdbx_strand_id
1 'polypeptide(L)'
;NVNVVEGTRKRVQAYEGVVIAKRNRGLNSSFIVRKISSGEGVERTFQIYSPLIASIEVKRRGDVRRAKLYYLRERSGKSARIKEKLA
;
A
#
# COMPACT_ATOMS: atom_id res chain seq x y z
N ASN A 1 -0.73 -7.79 5.75
CA ASN A 1 0.31 -8.85 5.82
C ASN A 1 0.36 -9.66 4.53
N VAL A 2 1.57 -10.01 4.08
CA VAL A 2 1.82 -10.72 2.82
C VAL A 2 2.62 -11.99 3.10
N ASN A 3 2.20 -13.10 2.51
CA ASN A 3 2.93 -14.36 2.54
C ASN A 3 4.10 -14.30 1.56
N VAL A 4 5.30 -14.48 2.08
CA VAL A 4 6.53 -14.60 1.28
C VAL A 4 6.96 -16.07 1.31
N VAL A 5 7.15 -16.64 0.13
CA VAL A 5 7.61 -18.01 -0.06
C VAL A 5 9.12 -17.98 -0.26
N GLU A 6 9.87 -18.62 0.65
CA GLU A 6 11.32 -18.78 0.57
C GLU A 6 11.61 -20.29 0.50
N GLY A 7 11.65 -20.83 -0.73
CA GLY A 7 11.75 -22.27 -0.96
C GLY A 7 10.53 -23.01 -0.39
N THR A 8 10.75 -23.86 0.61
CA THR A 8 9.70 -24.65 1.28
C THR A 8 9.03 -23.92 2.44
N ARG A 9 9.60 -22.82 2.94
CA ARG A 9 9.09 -22.08 4.10
C ARG A 9 8.22 -20.91 3.66
N LYS A 10 7.10 -20.70 4.35
CA LYS A 10 6.23 -19.54 4.21
C LYS A 10 6.37 -18.66 5.44
N ARG A 11 6.65 -17.37 5.24
CA ARG A 11 6.66 -16.38 6.31
C ARG A 11 5.63 -15.28 6.05
N VAL A 12 5.07 -14.73 7.12
CA VAL A 12 4.17 -13.58 7.05
C VAL A 12 4.99 -12.32 7.25
N GLN A 13 5.06 -11.46 6.23
CA GLN A 13 5.74 -10.18 6.30
C GLN A 13 4.73 -9.02 6.28
N ALA A 14 4.91 -8.06 7.18
CA ALA A 14 4.16 -6.81 7.13
C ALA A 14 4.68 -5.93 5.99
N TYR A 15 3.80 -5.59 5.03
CA TYR A 15 4.05 -4.56 4.04
C TYR A 15 3.12 -3.39 4.34
N GLU A 16 3.71 -2.29 4.83
CA GLU A 16 2.98 -1.11 5.26
C GLU A 16 3.42 0.11 4.45
N GLY A 17 2.47 0.94 4.06
CA GLY A 17 2.71 2.18 3.34
C GLY A 17 1.42 2.90 3.01
N VAL A 18 1.53 3.96 2.23
CA VAL A 18 0.39 4.75 1.77
C VAL A 18 -0.27 4.04 0.58
N VAL A 19 -1.58 3.86 0.64
CA VAL A 19 -2.34 3.39 -0.53
C VAL A 19 -2.48 4.56 -1.51
N ILE A 20 -1.76 4.50 -2.63
CA ILE A 20 -1.75 5.60 -3.63
C ILE A 20 -2.79 5.42 -4.73
N ALA A 21 -3.28 4.20 -4.91
CA ALA A 21 -4.28 3.88 -5.90
C ALA A 21 -5.08 2.66 -5.48
N LYS A 22 -6.39 2.71 -5.73
CA LYS A 22 -7.28 1.55 -5.71
C LYS A 22 -7.91 1.39 -7.10
N ARG A 23 -8.09 0.16 -7.56
CA ARG A 23 -8.81 -0.22 -8.77
C ARG A 23 -9.91 -1.19 -8.37
N ASN A 24 -11.16 -0.87 -8.72
CA ASN A 24 -12.31 -1.72 -8.44
C ASN A 24 -12.79 -2.33 -9.76
N ARG A 25 -12.56 -3.63 -9.97
CA ARG A 25 -12.92 -4.35 -11.20
C ARG A 25 -13.29 -5.81 -10.90
N GLY A 26 -14.15 -6.03 -9.89
CA GLY A 26 -14.51 -7.38 -9.44
C GLY A 26 -13.28 -8.17 -8.99
N LEU A 27 -13.11 -9.39 -9.49
CA LEU A 27 -11.93 -10.23 -9.22
C LEU A 27 -10.59 -9.56 -9.60
N ASN A 28 -10.60 -8.66 -10.58
CA ASN A 28 -9.42 -7.90 -11.01
C ASN A 28 -9.19 -6.63 -10.17
N SER A 29 -9.82 -6.52 -9.00
CA SER A 29 -9.61 -5.39 -8.09
C SER A 29 -8.23 -5.46 -7.45
N SER A 30 -7.57 -4.31 -7.39
CA SER A 30 -6.22 -4.20 -6.85
C SER A 30 -6.01 -2.87 -6.15
N PHE A 31 -4.96 -2.80 -5.35
CA PHE A 31 -4.50 -1.56 -4.73
C PHE A 31 -2.97 -1.50 -4.77
N ILE A 32 -2.45 -0.28 -4.81
CA ILE A 32 -1.01 -0.02 -4.87
C ILE A 32 -0.61 0.66 -3.58
N VAL A 33 0.35 0.04 -2.88
CA VAL A 33 0.95 0.57 -1.66
C VAL A 33 2.33 1.13 -1.99
N ARG A 34 2.59 2.37 -1.58
CA ARG A 34 3.88 3.04 -1.69
C ARG A 34 4.53 3.15 -0.32
N LYS A 35 5.79 2.73 -0.21
CA LYS A 35 6.64 2.82 0.98
C LYS A 35 8.02 3.34 0.58
N ILE A 36 8.66 4.12 1.44
CA ILE A 36 10.10 4.36 1.34
C ILE A 36 10.81 3.27 2.14
N SER A 37 11.67 2.50 1.48
CA SER A 37 12.48 1.45 2.10
C SER A 37 13.94 1.74 1.81
N SER A 38 14.76 1.87 2.84
CA SER A 38 16.21 2.14 2.69
C SER A 38 16.53 3.37 1.80
N GLY A 39 15.70 4.41 1.85
CA GLY A 39 15.87 5.62 1.03
C GLY A 39 15.23 5.55 -0.36
N GLU A 40 14.82 4.37 -0.82
CA GLU A 40 14.23 4.18 -2.14
C GLU A 40 12.71 4.04 -2.09
N GLY A 41 12.02 4.63 -3.07
CA GLY A 41 10.57 4.54 -3.19
C GLY A 41 10.15 3.21 -3.79
N VAL A 42 9.61 2.30 -2.97
CA VAL A 42 9.10 1.01 -3.41
C VAL A 42 7.58 1.06 -3.53
N GLU A 43 7.07 0.62 -4.68
CA GLU A 43 5.64 0.44 -4.91
C GLU A 43 5.33 -1.04 -5.13
N ARG A 44 4.28 -1.53 -4.49
CA ARG A 44 3.80 -2.90 -4.69
C ARG A 44 2.31 -2.89 -4.99
N THR A 45 1.94 -3.57 -6.06
CA THR A 45 0.54 -3.78 -6.43
C THR A 45 0.06 -5.10 -5.83
N PHE A 46 -1.07 -5.05 -5.15
CA PHE A 46 -1.72 -6.19 -4.53
C PHE A 46 -3.10 -6.40 -5.17
N GLN A 47 -3.37 -7.60 -5.64
CA GLN A 47 -4.71 -8.01 -6.04
C GLN A 47 -5.50 -8.36 -4.78
N ILE A 48 -6.70 -7.78 -4.60
CA ILE A 48 -7.47 -7.88 -3.34
C ILE A 48 -7.74 -9.34 -2.95
N TYR A 49 -7.98 -10.20 -3.94
CA TYR A 49 -8.33 -11.61 -3.75
C TYR A 49 -7.13 -12.55 -3.89
N SER A 50 -5.90 -12.05 -3.87
CA SER A 50 -4.71 -12.90 -3.98
C SER A 50 -4.50 -13.74 -2.73
N PRO A 51 -4.21 -15.05 -2.85
CA PRO A 51 -3.88 -15.91 -1.71
C PRO A 51 -2.54 -15.54 -1.05
N LEU A 52 -1.74 -14.67 -1.69
CA LEU A 52 -0.52 -14.12 -1.10
C LEU A 52 -0.82 -13.10 -0.01
N ILE A 53 -2.05 -12.57 0.08
CA ILE A 53 -2.44 -11.64 1.13
C ILE A 53 -2.99 -12.44 2.31
N ALA A 54 -2.31 -12.37 3.45
CA ALA A 54 -2.78 -13.01 4.67
C ALA A 54 -3.85 -12.17 5.37
N SER A 55 -3.70 -10.85 5.38
CA SER A 55 -4.66 -9.92 5.98
C SER A 55 -4.46 -8.50 5.46
N ILE A 56 -5.53 -7.68 5.50
CA ILE A 56 -5.49 -6.25 5.21
C ILE A 56 -6.08 -5.51 6.41
N GLU A 57 -5.31 -4.60 6.99
CA GLU A 57 -5.73 -3.80 8.13
C GLU A 57 -5.47 -2.31 7.82
N VAL A 58 -6.47 -1.47 8.07
CA VAL A 58 -6.35 -0.02 7.88
C VAL A 58 -5.86 0.61 9.18
N LYS A 59 -4.56 0.93 9.25
CA LYS A 59 -3.96 1.54 10.44
C LYS A 59 -4.42 2.99 10.67
N ARG A 60 -4.48 3.79 9.60
CA ARG A 60 -4.84 5.22 9.64
C ARG A 60 -5.55 5.61 8.36
N ARG A 61 -6.46 6.59 8.45
CA ARG A 61 -7.16 7.17 7.29
C ARG A 61 -6.60 8.56 7.01
N GLY A 62 -6.10 8.77 5.79
CA GLY A 62 -5.59 10.08 5.37
C GLY A 62 -6.68 10.95 4.76
N ASP A 63 -6.64 12.25 5.03
CA ASP A 63 -7.45 13.25 4.33
C ASP A 63 -6.80 13.59 2.99
N VAL A 64 -7.45 13.15 1.91
CA VAL A 64 -6.97 13.32 0.54
C VAL A 64 -8.10 13.73 -0.38
N ARG A 65 -7.78 14.56 -1.37
CA ARG A 65 -8.75 15.10 -2.34
C ARG A 65 -8.79 14.34 -3.67
N ARG A 66 -7.85 13.41 -3.90
CA ARG A 66 -7.71 12.68 -5.16
C ARG A 66 -7.77 11.18 -4.90
N ALA A 67 -8.42 10.43 -5.81
CA ALA A 67 -8.45 8.97 -5.74
C ALA A 67 -7.12 8.31 -6.15
N LYS A 68 -6.28 9.03 -6.91
CA LYS A 68 -4.93 8.61 -7.29
C LYS A 68 -3.92 9.62 -6.76
N LEU A 69 -3.00 9.14 -5.93
CA LEU A 69 -2.02 9.94 -5.22
C LEU A 69 -0.63 9.84 -5.86
N TYR A 70 -0.56 9.71 -7.19
CA TYR A 70 0.71 9.55 -7.91
C TYR A 70 1.67 10.73 -7.73
N TYR A 71 1.15 11.92 -7.38
CA TYR A 71 1.97 13.07 -7.01
C TYR A 71 2.88 12.80 -5.79
N LEU A 72 2.61 11.77 -4.98
CA LEU A 72 3.50 11.35 -3.88
C LEU A 72 4.77 10.65 -4.36
N ARG A 73 4.91 10.38 -5.66
CA ARG A 73 6.14 9.84 -6.25
C ARG A 73 7.27 10.85 -6.25
N GLU A 74 6.93 12.10 -6.52
CA GLU A 74 7.86 13.23 -6.65
C GLU A 74 8.05 13.98 -5.32
N ARG A 75 7.24 13.65 -4.30
CA ARG A 75 7.30 14.32 -3.00
C ARG A 75 8.05 13.49 -1.97
N SER A 76 8.78 14.18 -1.11
CA SER A 76 9.53 13.60 0.01
C SER A 76 9.41 14.47 1.27
N GLY A 77 9.77 13.91 2.42
CA GLY A 77 9.77 14.65 3.69
C GLY A 77 8.39 15.21 4.07
N LYS A 78 8.35 16.51 4.42
CA LYS A 78 7.13 17.20 4.89
C LYS A 78 6.04 17.28 3.81
N SER A 79 6.40 17.44 2.54
CA SER A 79 5.43 17.63 1.44
C SER A 79 4.70 16.34 1.05
N ALA A 80 5.26 15.18 1.40
CA ALA A 80 4.65 13.87 1.21
C ALA A 80 3.73 13.45 2.37
N ARG A 81 3.71 14.19 3.50
CA ARG A 81 2.85 13.85 4.64
C ARG A 81 1.39 14.13 4.30
N ILE A 82 0.56 13.12 4.55
CA ILE A 82 -0.90 13.24 4.47
C ILE A 82 -1.42 13.47 5.89
N LYS A 83 -2.27 14.48 6.06
CA LYS A 83 -2.95 14.73 7.33
C LYS A 83 -3.91 13.58 7.63
N GLU A 84 -4.02 13.20 8.88
CA GLU A 84 -5.01 12.22 9.30
C GLU A 84 -6.40 12.81 9.20
N LYS A 85 -7.36 12.02 8.69
CA LYS A 85 -8.75 12.40 8.66
C LYS A 85 -9.34 12.16 10.05
N LEU A 86 -9.37 13.21 10.85
CA LEU A 86 -10.10 13.24 12.11
C LEU A 86 -11.59 13.18 11.76
N ALA A 87 -12.28 12.16 12.29
CA ALA A 87 -13.72 11.99 12.11
C ALA A 87 -14.48 12.90 13.08
#